data_AF-A0A372QYM8-F1
#
_entry.id   AF-A0A372QYM8-F1
#
_cell.length_a   1.000
_cell.length_b   1.000
_cell.length_c   1.000
_cell.angle_alpha   90.00
_cell.angle_beta   90.00
_cell.angle_gamma   90.00
#
_symmetry.space_group_name_H-M   'P 1'
#
loop_
_entity.id
_entity.type
_entity.pdbx_description
1 polymer ?
#
loop_
_entity_poly.entity_id
_entity_poly.type
_entity_poly.pdbx_seq_one_letter_code
_entity_poly.pdbx_strand_id
1 'polypeptide(L)'
;MYEYGASEVGKDYEGDNGTKLLRERGLKSPKMLKDMLVDLGNYIKWERNKLRQLELVSFIHAGLFMILLRIDAPAGYICRITRSDTLQIPTDVGCFEEALKCMVLTWKAKAIVRKTIGVIEGINDDDDENDVLENLQEAGVRKRKDCIIIPNCNGLIGKKYSFV
;
A
#
# COMPACT_ATOMS: atom_id res chain seq x y z
N MET A 1 -2.97 1.96 -22.44
CA MET A 1 -1.87 1.77 -21.47
C MET A 1 -2.47 2.05 -20.10
N TYR A 2 -2.30 1.14 -19.14
CA TYR A 2 -2.83 1.29 -17.78
C TYR A 2 -1.71 1.67 -16.81
N GLU A 3 -2.07 2.41 -15.78
CA GLU A 3 -1.16 2.83 -14.73
C GLU A 3 -1.30 1.90 -13.52
N TYR A 4 -0.17 1.56 -12.89
CA TYR A 4 -0.11 0.61 -11.77
C TYR A 4 0.33 1.27 -10.45
N GLY A 5 0.63 2.57 -10.51
CA GLY A 5 1.10 3.33 -9.37
C GLY A 5 1.47 4.76 -9.74
N ALA A 6 1.79 5.55 -8.71
CA ALA A 6 2.09 6.97 -8.84
C ALA A 6 3.21 7.41 -7.89
N SER A 7 3.81 8.58 -8.12
CA SER A 7 4.73 9.18 -7.17
C SER A 7 4.47 10.67 -7.04
N GLU A 8 4.46 11.17 -5.80
CA GLU A 8 4.39 12.59 -5.45
C GLU A 8 5.69 13.01 -4.80
N VAL A 9 6.10 14.26 -5.04
CA VAL A 9 7.38 14.79 -4.55
C VAL A 9 7.20 16.19 -3.97
N GLY A 10 7.57 16.33 -2.70
CA GLY A 10 7.81 17.57 -1.99
C GLY A 10 9.29 17.90 -1.95
N LYS A 11 9.63 19.18 -2.13
CA LYS A 11 11.00 19.67 -2.01
C LYS A 11 11.54 19.52 -0.59
N ASP A 12 10.74 19.95 0.39
CA ASP A 12 11.12 20.04 1.79
C ASP A 12 10.26 19.11 2.65
N TYR A 13 10.83 18.63 3.76
CA TYR A 13 10.10 17.85 4.77
C TYR A 13 9.81 18.73 5.98
N GLU A 14 8.55 19.13 6.13
CA GLU A 14 8.06 19.95 7.25
C GLU A 14 7.64 19.10 8.47
N GLY A 15 8.10 17.85 8.54
CA GLY A 15 7.65 16.86 9.53
C GLY A 15 6.38 16.13 9.12
N ASP A 16 5.99 15.13 9.93
CA ASP A 16 4.82 14.29 9.66
C ASP A 16 3.49 15.06 9.62
N ASN A 17 3.44 16.21 10.29
CA ASN A 17 2.27 17.09 10.32
C ASN A 17 2.38 18.25 9.31
N GLY A 18 3.38 18.22 8.43
CA GLY A 18 3.50 19.16 7.32
C GLY A 18 2.25 19.15 6.45
N THR A 19 1.66 20.31 6.20
CA THR A 19 0.35 20.42 5.55
C THR A 19 0.35 19.80 4.15
N LYS A 20 1.46 19.96 3.41
CA LYS A 20 1.65 19.37 2.09
C LYS A 20 1.68 17.84 2.16
N LEU A 21 2.50 17.29 3.06
CA LEU A 21 2.61 15.84 3.24
C LEU A 21 1.28 15.22 3.66
N LEU A 22 0.57 15.84 4.62
CA LEU A 22 -0.76 15.40 5.05
C LEU A 22 -1.77 15.40 3.90
N ARG A 23 -1.76 16.43 3.06
CA ARG A 23 -2.65 16.52 1.90
C ARG A 23 -2.33 15.45 0.86
N GLU A 24 -1.05 15.23 0.57
CA GLU A 24 -0.59 14.23 -0.38
C GLU A 24 -0.91 12.81 0.11
N ARG A 25 -0.53 12.47 1.34
CA ARG A 25 -0.73 11.12 1.92
C ARG A 25 -2.15 10.81 2.39
N GLY A 26 -2.91 11.86 2.70
CA GLY A 26 -4.26 11.77 3.26
C GLY A 26 -5.37 11.82 2.21
N LEU A 27 -5.16 12.55 1.11
CA LEU A 27 -6.22 12.81 0.14
C LEU A 27 -5.77 12.60 -1.32
N LYS A 28 -4.69 13.26 -1.76
CA LYS A 28 -4.30 13.29 -3.17
C LYS A 28 -3.92 11.90 -3.69
N SER A 29 -2.91 11.27 -3.10
CA SER A 29 -2.44 9.95 -3.51
C SER A 29 -3.49 8.86 -3.29
N PRO A 30 -4.21 8.80 -2.15
CA PRO A 30 -5.39 7.95 -1.99
C PRO A 30 -6.43 8.04 -3.11
N LYS A 31 -6.76 9.27 -3.52
CA LYS A 31 -7.75 9.51 -4.57
C LYS A 31 -7.26 9.03 -5.93
N MET A 32 -6.02 9.38 -6.31
CA MET A 32 -5.41 8.92 -7.56
C MET A 32 -5.31 7.39 -7.62
N LEU A 33 -4.85 6.75 -6.54
CA LEU A 33 -4.79 5.30 -6.42
C LEU A 33 -6.15 4.64 -6.58
N LYS A 34 -7.20 5.21 -5.97
CA LYS A 34 -8.56 4.71 -6.12
C LYS A 34 -9.05 4.85 -7.56
N ASP A 35 -8.78 5.97 -8.22
CA ASP A 35 -9.23 6.21 -9.59
C ASP A 35 -8.55 5.21 -10.56
N MET A 36 -7.24 4.99 -10.43
CA MET A 36 -6.53 3.94 -11.17
C MET A 36 -7.10 2.53 -10.89
N LEU A 37 -7.43 2.22 -9.63
CA LEU A 37 -8.02 0.92 -9.27
C LEU A 37 -9.38 0.71 -9.93
N VAL A 38 -10.18 1.76 -10.04
CA VAL A 38 -11.49 1.72 -10.74
C VAL A 38 -11.28 1.48 -12.23
N ASP A 39 -10.29 2.13 -12.86
CA ASP A 39 -9.99 1.93 -14.28
C ASP A 39 -9.54 0.50 -14.58
N LEU A 40 -8.66 -0.06 -13.73
CA LEU A 40 -8.28 -1.46 -13.82
C LEU A 40 -9.47 -2.39 -13.57
N GLY A 41 -10.31 -2.07 -12.59
CA GLY A 41 -11.56 -2.79 -12.31
C GLY A 41 -12.47 -2.85 -13.54
N ASN A 42 -12.64 -1.73 -14.24
CA ASN A 42 -13.40 -1.66 -15.49
C ASN A 42 -12.77 -2.53 -16.58
N TYR A 43 -11.44 -2.50 -16.71
CA TYR A 43 -10.72 -3.33 -17.69
C TYR A 43 -10.94 -4.83 -17.46
N ILE A 44 -10.82 -5.30 -16.21
CA ILE A 44 -11.08 -6.70 -15.84
C ILE A 44 -12.57 -7.02 -15.69
N LYS A 45 -13.47 -6.13 -16.10
CA LYS A 45 -14.94 -6.28 -16.00
C LYS A 45 -15.43 -6.62 -14.58
N TRP A 46 -14.76 -6.06 -13.57
CA TRP A 46 -15.07 -6.27 -12.16
C TRP A 46 -15.08 -7.75 -11.73
N GLU A 47 -14.27 -8.58 -12.39
CA GLU A 47 -14.12 -9.99 -12.02
C GLU A 47 -13.56 -10.09 -10.60
N ARG A 48 -14.38 -10.56 -9.65
CA ARG A 48 -14.06 -10.52 -8.21
C ARG A 48 -12.74 -11.22 -7.86
N ASN A 49 -12.43 -12.33 -8.53
CA ASN A 49 -11.22 -13.10 -8.25
C ASN A 49 -9.96 -12.30 -8.59
N LYS A 50 -9.95 -11.63 -9.74
CA LYS A 50 -8.85 -10.75 -10.15
C LYS A 50 -8.81 -9.47 -9.33
N LEU A 51 -9.97 -8.84 -9.12
CA LEU A 51 -10.09 -7.58 -8.37
C LEU A 51 -9.51 -7.67 -6.95
N ARG A 52 -9.72 -8.80 -6.27
CA ARG A 52 -9.19 -9.06 -4.91
C ARG A 52 -7.67 -9.22 -4.87
N GLN A 53 -7.05 -9.49 -6.01
CA GLN A 53 -5.61 -9.63 -6.14
C GLN A 53 -4.93 -8.36 -6.65
N LEU A 54 -5.72 -7.36 -7.09
CA LEU A 54 -5.18 -6.07 -7.51
C LEU A 54 -4.68 -5.29 -6.31
N GLU A 55 -3.46 -4.81 -6.45
CA GLU A 55 -2.85 -3.91 -5.49
C GLU A 55 -2.03 -2.85 -6.22
N LEU A 56 -2.24 -1.58 -5.88
CA LEU A 56 -1.53 -0.45 -6.47
C LEU A 56 -0.73 0.28 -5.42
N VAL A 57 0.35 0.92 -5.87
CA VAL A 57 1.33 1.57 -5.00
C VAL A 57 1.51 3.03 -5.34
N SER A 58 1.69 3.87 -4.33
CA SER A 58 2.14 5.25 -4.55
C SER A 58 3.25 5.63 -3.61
N PHE A 59 4.31 6.22 -4.16
CA PHE A 59 5.35 6.84 -3.35
C PHE A 59 5.02 8.29 -3.05
N ILE A 60 5.36 8.71 -1.83
CA ILE A 60 5.35 10.12 -1.44
C ILE A 60 6.75 10.43 -0.93
N HIS A 61 7.42 11.33 -1.63
CA HIS A 61 8.74 11.83 -1.26
C HIS A 61 8.62 13.23 -0.70
N ALA A 62 9.41 13.56 0.32
CA ALA A 62 9.54 14.90 0.84
C ALA A 62 11.01 15.10 1.28
N GLY A 63 11.78 15.85 0.50
CA GLY A 63 13.24 15.89 0.67
C GLY A 63 13.85 14.50 0.53
N LEU A 64 14.52 14.02 1.59
CA LEU A 64 15.11 12.68 1.67
C LEU A 64 14.18 11.63 2.29
N PHE A 65 12.96 12.01 2.66
CA PHE A 65 11.99 11.11 3.27
C PHE A 65 11.11 10.46 2.21
N MET A 66 10.76 9.18 2.40
CA MET A 66 9.83 8.44 1.56
C MET A 66 8.80 7.68 2.38
N ILE A 67 7.58 7.63 1.84
CA ILE A 67 6.46 6.83 2.34
C ILE A 67 5.87 6.05 1.17
N LEU A 68 5.62 4.76 1.37
CA LEU A 68 4.88 3.92 0.43
C LEU A 68 3.42 3.82 0.88
N LEU A 69 2.52 4.24 -0.01
CA LEU A 69 1.09 3.97 0.07
C LEU A 69 0.75 2.75 -0.77
N ARG A 70 -0.18 1.95 -0.28
CA ARG A 70 -0.73 0.78 -0.95
C ARG A 70 -2.25 0.86 -0.92
N ILE A 71 -2.92 0.53 -2.02
CA ILE A 71 -4.37 0.34 -2.06
C ILE A 71 -4.69 -1.06 -2.56
N ASP A 72 -5.63 -1.73 -1.89
CA ASP A 72 -6.14 -3.05 -2.28
C ASP A 72 -7.67 -3.14 -2.09
N ALA A 73 -8.29 -4.11 -2.76
CA ALA A 73 -9.75 -4.36 -2.68
C ALA A 73 -10.08 -5.78 -2.20
N PRO A 74 -9.78 -6.14 -0.94
CA PRO A 74 -9.80 -7.54 -0.47
C PRO A 74 -11.18 -8.19 -0.54
N ALA A 75 -12.25 -7.41 -0.39
CA ALA A 75 -13.63 -7.92 -0.50
C ALA A 75 -14.24 -7.71 -1.90
N GLY A 76 -13.60 -6.89 -2.75
CA GLY A 76 -14.08 -6.48 -4.07
C GLY A 76 -15.00 -5.25 -4.08
N TYR A 77 -15.45 -4.75 -2.92
CA TYR A 77 -16.32 -3.57 -2.81
C TYR A 77 -15.86 -2.56 -1.74
N ILE A 78 -14.80 -2.90 -0.99
CA ILE A 78 -14.13 -2.02 -0.04
C ILE A 78 -12.70 -1.84 -0.53
N CYS A 79 -12.24 -0.59 -0.61
CA CYS A 79 -10.83 -0.29 -0.84
C CYS A 79 -10.17 0.01 0.51
N ARG A 80 -9.02 -0.61 0.77
CA ARG A 80 -8.22 -0.36 1.96
C ARG A 80 -6.94 0.35 1.56
N ILE A 81 -6.55 1.35 2.34
CA ILE A 81 -5.30 2.08 2.16
C ILE A 81 -4.36 1.74 3.32
N THR A 82 -3.16 1.29 2.97
CA THR A 82 -2.09 0.98 3.93
C THR A 82 -0.93 1.92 3.67
N ARG A 83 -0.24 2.35 4.74
CA ARG A 83 0.92 3.23 4.68
C ARG A 83 2.11 2.54 5.32
N SER A 84 3.30 2.66 4.73
CA SER A 84 4.54 2.30 5.41
C SER A 84 4.90 3.34 6.47
N ASP A 85 5.88 3.00 7.28
CA ASP A 85 6.60 3.99 8.09
C ASP A 85 7.33 4.99 7.18
N THR A 86 7.55 6.20 7.70
CA THR A 86 8.34 7.23 7.05
C THR A 86 9.81 6.84 7.14
N LEU A 87 10.44 6.53 6.00
CA LEU A 87 11.86 6.22 5.93
C LEU A 87 12.64 7.44 5.45
N GLN A 88 13.89 7.57 5.88
CA GLN A 88 14.80 8.62 5.45
C GLN A 88 15.99 8.00 4.72
N ILE A 89 16.32 8.54 3.56
CA ILE A 89 17.59 8.23 2.89
C ILE A 89 18.70 8.90 3.72
N PRO A 90 19.66 8.12 4.26
CA PRO A 90 20.72 8.65 5.11
C PRO A 90 21.65 9.56 4.30
N THR A 91 22.08 10.66 4.91
CA THR A 91 23.13 11.52 4.35
C THR A 91 24.53 11.13 4.80
N ASP A 92 24.62 10.36 5.88
CA ASP A 92 25.87 9.84 6.43
C ASP A 92 26.08 8.38 6.05
N VAL A 93 27.30 8.03 5.67
CA VAL A 93 27.69 6.68 5.26
C VAL A 93 27.65 5.71 6.43
N GLY A 94 27.85 6.20 7.67
CA GLY A 94 27.71 5.41 8.89
C GLY A 94 26.31 4.82 9.10
N CYS A 95 25.28 5.43 8.50
CA CYS A 95 23.88 5.03 8.59
C CYS A 95 23.40 4.35 7.29
N PHE A 96 24.24 3.56 6.62
CA PHE A 96 23.86 2.92 5.36
C PHE A 96 22.72 1.89 5.51
N GLU A 97 22.49 1.37 6.71
CA GLU A 97 21.38 0.43 6.97
C GLU A 97 20.00 1.04 6.70
N GLU A 98 19.82 2.34 6.90
CA GLU A 98 18.60 3.07 6.55
C GLU A 98 18.39 3.11 5.03
N ALA A 99 19.47 3.24 4.25
CA ALA A 99 19.38 3.19 2.79
C ALA A 99 18.92 1.80 2.30
N LEU A 100 19.38 0.73 2.96
CA LEU A 100 18.90 -0.63 2.67
C LEU A 100 17.38 -0.74 2.89
N LYS A 101 16.85 -0.17 3.98
CA LYS A 101 15.40 -0.17 4.24
C LYS A 101 14.62 0.54 3.12
N CYS A 102 15.13 1.67 2.63
CA CYS A 102 14.54 2.38 1.48
C CYS A 102 14.56 1.52 0.21
N MET A 103 15.68 0.85 -0.10
CA MET A 103 15.78 -0.03 -1.26
C MET A 103 14.84 -1.24 -1.19
N VAL A 104 14.71 -1.86 -0.01
CA VAL A 104 13.74 -2.95 0.22
C VAL A 104 12.31 -2.46 0.01
N LEU A 105 11.99 -1.23 0.44
CA LEU A 105 10.68 -0.64 0.21
C LEU A 105 10.39 -0.43 -1.28
N THR A 106 11.37 0.05 -2.04
CA THR A 106 11.28 0.17 -3.51
C THR A 106 11.11 -1.18 -4.19
N TRP A 107 11.88 -2.19 -3.77
CA TRP A 107 11.73 -3.54 -4.29
C TRP A 107 10.33 -4.11 -4.01
N LYS A 108 9.82 -3.93 -2.79
CA LYS A 108 8.45 -4.34 -2.43
C LYS A 108 7.42 -3.72 -3.35
N ALA A 109 7.53 -2.41 -3.64
CA ALA A 109 6.63 -1.73 -4.56
C ALA A 109 6.72 -2.33 -5.98
N LYS A 110 7.93 -2.62 -6.47
CA LYS A 110 8.14 -3.30 -7.77
C LYS A 110 7.47 -4.68 -7.81
N ALA A 111 7.64 -5.49 -6.76
CA ALA A 111 7.04 -6.83 -6.67
C ALA A 111 5.50 -6.76 -6.68
N ILE A 112 4.91 -5.80 -5.96
CA ILE A 112 3.46 -5.56 -5.98
C ILE A 112 2.99 -5.21 -7.39
N VAL A 113 3.65 -4.26 -8.06
CA VAL A 113 3.29 -3.86 -9.44
C VAL A 113 3.39 -5.05 -10.40
N ARG A 114 4.47 -5.83 -10.32
CA ARG A 114 4.66 -7.03 -11.13
C ARG A 114 3.52 -8.04 -10.94
N LYS A 115 3.16 -8.33 -9.69
CA LYS A 115 2.04 -9.22 -9.36
C LYS A 115 0.73 -8.71 -9.97
N THR A 116 0.45 -7.41 -9.84
CA THR A 116 -0.76 -6.79 -10.39
C THR A 116 -0.81 -6.86 -11.92
N ILE A 117 0.32 -6.68 -12.60
CA ILE A 117 0.45 -6.89 -14.05
C ILE A 117 0.13 -8.35 -14.40
N GLY A 118 0.70 -9.32 -13.68
CA GLY A 118 0.44 -10.75 -13.92
C GLY A 118 -1.05 -11.11 -13.81
N VAL A 119 -1.76 -10.57 -12.82
CA VAL A 119 -3.23 -10.76 -12.66
C VAL A 119 -4.02 -10.20 -13.85
N ILE A 120 -3.58 -9.07 -14.39
CA ILE A 120 -4.25 -8.35 -15.48
C ILE A 120 -3.99 -9.03 -16.82
N GLU A 121 -2.75 -9.41 -17.08
CA GLU A 121 -2.31 -10.07 -18.32
C GLU A 121 -2.62 -11.58 -18.32
N GLY A 122 -2.91 -12.17 -17.16
CA GLY A 122 -3.18 -13.61 -17.02
C GLY A 122 -1.91 -14.46 -17.09
N ILE A 123 -0.77 -13.89 -16.74
CA ILE A 123 0.52 -14.59 -16.68
C ILE A 123 0.62 -15.30 -15.33
N ASN A 124 0.79 -16.63 -15.36
CA ASN A 124 1.20 -17.39 -14.18
C ASN A 124 2.72 -17.24 -14.07
N ASP A 125 3.18 -16.31 -13.25
CA ASP A 125 4.60 -16.21 -12.91
C ASP A 125 4.91 -17.36 -11.94
N ASP A 126 5.67 -18.37 -12.40
CA ASP A 126 6.25 -19.38 -11.52
C ASP A 126 7.23 -18.69 -10.54
N ASP A 127 6.93 -18.86 -9.24
CA ASP A 127 7.45 -18.11 -8.10
C ASP A 127 8.95 -18.40 -7.79
N ASP A 128 9.82 -17.41 -8.00
CA ASP A 128 11.20 -17.42 -7.44
C ASP A 128 11.58 -16.09 -6.76
N GLU A 129 11.04 -14.94 -7.23
CA GLU A 129 11.35 -13.62 -6.63
C GLU A 129 10.49 -13.26 -5.39
N ASN A 130 9.30 -13.86 -5.23
CA ASN A 130 8.40 -13.56 -4.10
C ASN A 130 8.94 -14.11 -2.76
N ASP A 131 9.58 -15.29 -2.77
CA ASP A 131 10.14 -15.93 -1.59
C ASP A 131 11.26 -15.09 -0.95
N VAL A 132 12.11 -14.46 -1.76
CA VAL A 132 13.20 -13.60 -1.26
C VAL A 132 12.66 -12.36 -0.53
N LEU A 133 11.53 -11.81 -1.00
CA LEU A 133 10.90 -10.64 -0.40
C LEU A 133 10.24 -10.95 0.94
N GLU A 134 9.56 -12.09 1.05
CA GLU A 134 8.95 -12.54 2.31
C GLU A 134 10.05 -12.84 3.34
N ASN A 135 11.11 -13.53 2.93
CA ASN A 135 12.29 -13.80 3.76
C ASN A 135 12.98 -12.51 4.26
N LEU A 136 13.12 -11.48 3.43
CA LEU A 136 13.69 -10.18 3.84
C LEU A 136 12.74 -9.36 4.73
N GLN A 137 11.43 -9.49 4.54
CA GLN A 137 10.44 -8.84 5.40
C GLN A 137 10.33 -9.53 6.77
N GLU A 138 10.56 -10.84 6.84
CA GLU A 138 10.60 -11.59 8.10
C GLU A 138 11.93 -11.40 8.85
N ALA A 139 13.02 -11.14 8.12
CA ALA A 139 14.32 -10.78 8.68
C ALA A 139 14.26 -9.42 9.42
N GLY A 140 13.90 -9.46 10.70
CA GLY A 140 13.93 -8.30 11.60
C GLY A 140 12.57 -7.84 12.13
N VAL A 141 11.45 -8.44 11.69
CA VAL A 141 10.13 -8.15 12.26
C VAL A 141 10.01 -8.85 13.61
N ARG A 142 10.07 -8.08 14.71
CA ARG A 142 9.50 -8.54 15.99
C ARG A 142 8.00 -8.70 15.78
N LYS A 143 7.52 -9.95 15.80
CA LYS A 143 6.08 -10.26 15.83
C LYS A 143 5.40 -9.36 16.87
N ARG A 144 4.55 -8.44 16.42
CA ARG A 144 3.63 -7.74 17.31
C ARG A 144 2.74 -8.82 17.90
N LYS A 145 2.90 -9.09 19.20
CA LYS A 145 1.88 -9.83 19.93
C LYS A 145 0.61 -8.98 19.86
N ASP A 146 -0.50 -9.68 19.67
CA ASP A 146 -1.88 -9.19 19.69
C ASP A 146 -2.46 -8.81 18.32
N CYS A 147 -2.84 -9.85 17.58
CA CYS A 147 -3.87 -9.75 16.56
C CYS A 147 -5.21 -9.50 17.27
N ILE A 148 -5.69 -8.25 17.30
CA ILE A 148 -7.07 -7.98 17.70
C ILE A 148 -7.96 -8.52 16.59
N ILE A 149 -8.58 -9.67 16.84
CA ILE A 149 -9.67 -10.17 16.00
C ILE A 149 -10.84 -9.19 16.19
N ILE A 150 -11.14 -8.41 15.16
CA ILE A 150 -12.37 -7.59 15.15
C ILE A 150 -13.53 -8.57 14.93
N PRO A 151 -14.41 -8.78 15.92
CA PRO A 151 -15.51 -9.72 15.78
C PRO A 151 -16.49 -9.25 14.71
N ASN A 152 -17.06 -10.21 13.99
CA ASN A 152 -17.99 -9.98 12.90
C ASN A 152 -19.27 -9.28 13.42
N CYS A 153 -19.53 -8.05 12.97
CA CYS A 153 -20.62 -7.19 13.48
C CYS A 153 -22.02 -7.58 12.97
N ASN A 154 -22.20 -8.76 12.38
CA ASN A 154 -23.47 -9.20 11.77
C ASN A 154 -24.64 -9.39 12.77
N GLY A 155 -24.42 -9.16 14.07
CA GLY A 155 -25.43 -9.31 15.13
C GLY A 155 -26.12 -8.03 15.62
N LEU A 156 -25.82 -6.84 15.06
CA LEU A 156 -26.41 -5.57 15.57
C LEU A 156 -27.68 -5.10 14.83
N ILE A 157 -28.24 -5.92 13.94
CA ILE A 157 -29.58 -5.66 13.39
C ILE A 157 -30.60 -6.11 14.44
N GLY A 158 -31.05 -5.20 15.32
CA GLY A 158 -32.30 -5.43 16.05
C GLY A 158 -32.46 -4.97 17.49
N LYS A 159 -31.70 -4.02 18.04
CA LYS A 159 -32.12 -3.34 19.28
C LYS A 159 -32.60 -1.93 18.97
N LYS A 160 -33.93 -1.81 18.79
CA LYS A 160 -34.64 -0.54 18.92
C LYS A 160 -34.38 -0.02 20.33
N TYR A 161 -33.66 1.09 20.45
CA TYR A 161 -33.64 1.86 21.70
C TYR A 161 -34.89 2.75 21.71
N SER A 162 -35.83 2.43 22.59
CA SER A 162 -36.92 3.33 22.96
C SER A 162 -36.35 4.40 23.87
N PHE A 163 -36.41 5.65 23.43
CA PHE A 163 -36.20 6.80 24.31
C PHE A 163 -37.46 6.98 25.16
N VAL A 164 -37.30 6.91 26.48
CA VAL A 164 -38.21 7.51 27.45
C VAL A 164 -37.59 8.83 27.86
#